data_AF-A0A957N8V9-F1
#
_entry.id   AF-A0A957N8V9-F1
#
_cell.length_a   1.000
_cell.length_b   1.000
_cell.length_c   1.000
_cell.angle_alpha   90.00
_cell.angle_beta   90.00
_cell.angle_gamma   90.00
#
_symmetry.space_group_name_H-M   'P 1'
#
loop_
_entity.id
_entity.type
_entity.pdbx_description
1 polymer ?
#
loop_
_entity_poly.entity_id
_entity_poly.type
_entity_poly.pdbx_seq_one_letter_code
_entity_poly.pdbx_strand_id
1 'polypeptide(L)' 'MTDVPHAKPVLDAADVQRLAAANGLDLAADRAEALLPFVQGLLEADAALAALDLGTLPAVGLPWAPFAGPPEQEHTHGG' A
#
# COMPACT_ATOMS: atom_id res chain seq x y z
N MET A 1 17.41 11.03 20.03
CA MET A 1 16.74 10.27 18.96
C MET A 1 16.88 11.10 17.70
N THR A 2 17.75 10.68 16.79
CA THR A 2 18.09 11.45 15.60
C THR A 2 16.98 11.23 14.58
N ASP A 3 16.27 12.31 14.25
CA ASP A 3 15.37 12.38 13.11
C ASP A 3 16.18 12.00 11.87
N VAL A 4 15.87 10.83 11.28
CA VAL A 4 16.53 10.41 10.04
C VAL A 4 15.79 11.14 8.92
N PRO A 5 16.44 12.04 8.18
CA PRO A 5 15.79 12.67 7.05
C PRO A 5 15.44 11.58 6.04
N HIS A 6 14.15 11.27 5.90
CA HIS A 6 13.63 10.45 4.83
C HIS A 6 13.76 11.24 3.53
N ALA A 7 14.97 11.28 2.97
CA ALA A 7 15.14 11.67 1.58
C ALA A 7 14.27 10.72 0.75
N LYS A 8 13.26 11.27 0.09
CA LYS A 8 12.43 10.50 -0.85
C LYS A 8 13.39 9.82 -1.83
N PRO A 9 13.47 8.48 -1.87
CA PRO A 9 14.27 7.82 -2.88
C PRO A 9 13.71 8.23 -4.24
N VAL A 10 14.55 8.85 -5.05
CA VAL A 10 14.20 9.18 -6.44
C VAL A 10 14.37 7.90 -7.23
N LEU A 11 13.27 7.35 -7.72
CA LEU A 11 13.26 6.17 -8.55
C LEU A 11 13.70 6.55 -9.97
N ASP A 12 14.52 5.74 -10.60
CA ASP A 12 14.83 5.86 -12.03
C ASP A 12 14.36 4.64 -12.84
N ALA A 13 14.48 4.71 -14.17
CA ALA A 13 14.06 3.62 -15.05
C ALA A 13 14.87 2.33 -14.80
N ALA A 14 16.13 2.42 -14.37
CA ALA A 14 16.95 1.26 -14.06
C ALA A 14 16.51 0.58 -12.76
N ASP A 15 15.98 1.31 -11.78
CA ASP A 15 15.29 0.75 -10.62
C ASP A 15 14.05 -0.05 -11.05
N VAL A 16 13.23 0.49 -11.96
CA VAL A 16 12.03 -0.19 -12.46
C VAL A 16 12.40 -1.49 -13.20
N GLN A 17 13.46 -1.47 -14.02
CA GLN A 17 13.96 -2.69 -14.67
C GLN A 17 14.45 -3.73 -13.65
N ARG A 18 15.17 -3.29 -12.60
CA ARG A 18 15.61 -4.19 -11.52
C ARG A 18 14.44 -4.80 -10.77
N LEU A 19 13.40 -4.03 -10.50
CA LEU A 19 12.17 -4.51 -9.87
C LEU A 19 11.47 -5.56 -10.76
N ALA A 20 11.37 -5.31 -12.06
CA ALA A 20 10.81 -6.26 -13.02
C ALA A 20 11.64 -7.57 -13.05
N ALA A 21 12.96 -7.46 -13.15
CA ALA A 21 13.87 -8.61 -13.16
C ALA A 21 13.77 -9.44 -11.87
N ALA A 22 13.62 -8.80 -10.71
CA ALA A 22 13.41 -9.48 -9.42
C ALA A 22 12.11 -10.31 -9.40
N ASN A 23 11.15 -9.99 -10.26
CA ASN A 23 9.89 -10.73 -10.44
C ASN A 23 9.91 -11.65 -11.68
N GLY A 24 11.09 -11.87 -12.28
CA GLY A 24 11.27 -12.75 -13.44
C GLY A 24 10.77 -12.16 -14.76
N LEU A 25 10.56 -10.84 -14.82
CA LEU A 25 10.17 -10.14 -16.03
C LEU A 25 11.38 -9.47 -16.68
N ASP A 26 11.56 -9.68 -17.99
CA ASP A 26 12.48 -8.90 -18.80
C ASP A 26 11.76 -7.65 -19.33
N LEU A 27 12.21 -6.48 -18.91
CA LEU A 27 11.58 -5.20 -19.21
C LEU A 27 12.55 -4.30 -19.99
N ALA A 28 12.18 -3.97 -21.22
CA ALA A 28 12.95 -3.04 -22.04
C ALA A 28 13.00 -1.63 -21.43
N ALA A 29 14.09 -0.91 -21.70
CA ALA A 29 14.37 0.38 -21.06
C ALA A 29 13.30 1.45 -21.37
N ASP A 30 12.81 1.51 -22.61
CA ASP A 30 11.74 2.40 -23.06
C ASP A 30 10.42 2.14 -22.32
N ARG A 31 10.12 0.86 -22.06
CA ARG A 31 8.95 0.45 -21.26
C ARG A 31 9.13 0.77 -19.78
N ALA A 32 10.34 0.64 -19.25
CA ALA A 32 10.65 1.02 -17.87
C ALA A 32 10.51 2.54 -17.66
N GLU A 33 10.98 3.36 -18.59
CA GLU A 33 10.75 4.81 -18.57
C GLU A 33 9.26 5.17 -18.60
N ALA A 34 8.48 4.48 -19.44
CA ALA A 34 7.04 4.71 -19.51
C ALA A 34 6.29 4.31 -18.22
N LEU A 35 6.80 3.30 -17.49
CA LEU A 35 6.21 2.81 -16.24
C LEU A 35 6.68 3.58 -15.00
N LEU A 36 7.81 4.28 -15.08
CA LEU A 36 8.39 5.04 -13.98
C LEU A 36 7.39 5.92 -13.22
N PRO A 37 6.59 6.80 -13.86
CA PRO A 37 5.65 7.65 -13.13
C PRO A 37 4.57 6.85 -12.37
N PHE A 38 4.18 5.69 -12.91
CA PHE A 38 3.20 4.82 -12.26
C PHE A 38 3.80 4.15 -11.01
N VAL A 39 5.00 3.59 -11.13
CA VAL A 39 5.68 2.95 -9.99
C VAL A 39 6.00 3.98 -8.91
N GLN A 40 6.46 5.18 -9.29
CA GLN A 40 6.66 6.30 -8.39
C GLN A 40 5.38 6.64 -7.61
N GLY A 41 4.25 6.80 -8.30
CA GLY A 41 2.97 7.11 -7.66
C GLY A 41 2.50 6.04 -6.67
N LEU A 42 2.75 4.76 -6.97
CA LEU A 42 2.41 3.66 -6.08
C LEU A 42 3.22 3.71 -4.77
N LEU A 43 4.54 3.95 -4.87
CA LEU A 43 5.41 4.07 -3.70
C LEU A 43 5.09 5.31 -2.86
N GLU A 44 4.69 6.41 -3.50
CA GLU A 44 4.24 7.60 -2.80
C GLU A 44 2.92 7.37 -2.05
N ALA A 45 1.99 6.63 -2.64
CA ALA A 45 0.75 6.24 -1.97
C ALA A 45 1.02 5.31 -0.78
N ASP A 46 1.92 4.35 -0.93
CA ASP A 46 2.34 3.45 0.17
C ASP A 46 3.00 4.23 1.31
N ALA A 47 3.92 5.16 1.00
CA ALA A 47 4.53 6.03 2.00
C ALA A 47 3.50 6.91 2.71
N ALA A 48 2.52 7.44 1.97
CA ALA A 48 1.43 8.22 2.56
C ALA A 48 0.55 7.36 3.49
N LEU A 49 0.29 6.11 3.12
CA LEU A 49 -0.45 5.16 3.96
C LEU A 49 0.33 4.78 5.22
N ALA A 50 1.63 4.51 5.11
CA ALA A 50 2.51 4.20 6.23
C ALA A 50 2.67 5.40 7.20
N ALA A 51 2.53 6.62 6.69
CA ALA A 51 2.56 7.83 7.49
C ALA A 51 1.25 8.07 8.27
N LEU A 52 0.17 7.35 7.96
CA LEU A 52 -1.04 7.38 8.78
C LEU A 52 -0.75 6.66 10.10
N ASP A 53 -1.01 7.33 11.23
CA ASP A 53 -1.06 6.66 12.52
C ASP A 53 -2.34 5.82 12.58
N LEU A 54 -2.27 4.62 12.02
CA LEU A 54 -3.38 3.66 12.00
C LEU A 54 -3.62 3.03 13.37
N GLY A 55 -2.84 3.39 14.39
CA GLY A 55 -2.85 2.75 15.70
C GLY A 55 -2.68 1.23 15.59
N THR A 56 -3.21 0.50 16.58
CA THR A 56 -3.44 -0.94 16.39
C THR A 56 -4.77 -1.05 15.68
N LEU A 57 -4.76 -1.34 14.36
CA LEU A 57 -5.98 -1.78 13.72
C LEU A 57 -6.50 -2.98 14.54
N PRO A 58 -7.76 -2.97 15.02
CA PRO A 58 -8.31 -4.18 15.61
C PRO A 58 -8.07 -5.31 14.60
N ALA A 59 -7.77 -6.52 15.08
CA ALA A 59 -7.67 -7.70 14.21
C ALA A 59 -9.05 -8.01 13.63
N VAL A 60 -9.56 -7.15 12.76
CA VAL A 60 -10.67 -7.47 11.89
C VAL A 60 -10.11 -8.54 10.99
N GLY A 61 -10.71 -9.73 11.04
CA GLY A 61 -10.24 -10.91 10.31
C GLY A 61 -9.96 -10.59 8.84
N LEU A 62 -9.17 -11.47 8.20
CA LEU A 62 -8.70 -11.46 6.80
C LEU A 62 -9.15 -10.24 5.96
N PRO A 63 -8.24 -9.47 5.34
CA PRO A 63 -8.51 -8.16 4.73
C PRO A 63 -9.58 -8.13 3.60
N TRP A 64 -10.13 -9.28 3.22
CA TRP A 64 -11.14 -9.51 2.19
C TRP A 64 -12.41 -10.19 2.74
N ALA A 65 -12.54 -10.33 4.06
CA ALA A 65 -13.77 -10.81 4.67
C ALA A 65 -14.84 -9.70 4.58
N PRO A 66 -16.07 -10.03 4.15
CA PRO A 66 -17.18 -9.09 4.21
C PRO A 66 -17.31 -8.55 5.64
N PHE A 67 -17.46 -7.23 5.78
CA PHE A 67 -17.78 -6.62 7.07
C PHE A 67 -19.13 -7.17 7.55
N ALA A 68 -19.07 -8.14 8.47
CA ALA A 68 -20.22 -8.55 9.24
C ALA A 68 -20.45 -7.43 10.26
N GLY A 69 -21.39 -6.52 9.96
CA GLY A 69 -21.79 -5.48 10.90
C GLY A 69 -22.18 -6.05 12.26
N PRO A 70 -22.26 -5.20 13.30
CA PRO A 70 -22.70 -5.66 14.61
C PRO A 70 -24.07 -6.37 14.48
N PRO A 71 -24.30 -7.47 15.22
CA PRO A 71 -25.58 -8.15 15.18
C PRO A 71 -26.66 -7.13 15.52
N GLU A 72 -27.67 -7.00 14.64
CA GLU A 72 -28.87 -6.21 14.95
C GLU A 72 -29.34 -6.68 16.32
N GLN A 73 -29.31 -5.78 17.29
CA GLN A 73 -29.93 -6.07 18.58
C GLN A 73 -31.41 -6.21 18.29
N GLU A 74 -31.87 -7.45 18.32
CA GLU A 74 -33.27 -7.84 18.28
C GLU A 74 -34.01 -6.94 19.28
N HIS A 75 -34.76 -5.97 18.76
CA HIS A 75 -35.64 -5.12 19.55
C HIS A 75 -36.73 -6.01 20.13
N THR A 76 -36.44 -6.64 21.26
CA THR A 76 -37.43 -7.21 22.16
C THR A 76 -38.14 -6.05 22.84
N HIS A 77 -39.12 -5.45 22.15
CA HIS A 77 -40.16 -4.69 22.82
C HIS A 77 -41.24 -5.66 23.26
N GLY A 78 -41.06 -6.22 24.46
CA GLY A 78 -42.16 -6.74 25.25
C GLY A 78 -42.99 -5.58 25.81
N GLY A 79 -44.31 -5.70 25.66
CA GLY A 79 -45.32 -4.79 26.20
C GLY A 79 -46.70 -5.24 25.78
#